data_AF-A0A411PHB4-F1
#
_entry.id   AF-A0A411PHB4-F1
#
_cell.length_a   1.000
_cell.length_b   1.000
_cell.length_c   1.000
_cell.angle_alpha   90.00
_cell.angle_beta   90.00
_cell.angle_gamma   90.00
#
_symmetry.space_group_name_H-M   'P 1'
#
loop_
_entity.id
_entity.type
_entity.pdbx_description
1 polymer ?
#
loop_
_entity_poly.entity_id
_entity_poly.type
_entity_poly.pdbx_seq_one_letter_code
_entity_poly.pdbx_strand_id
1 'polypeptide(L)'
;MKMISPKKGFTKIALALALPVFASLSLTVNANDKFYANPSIQQQAPQAFVLQQPNQQFLALTQTKTIADADKLLALLAQDKTVSTALQNWDTLSLEQQIPLLRQIFELEVASFGIKPPKLVIDNHSYPGKMVYFDFKLTDRDNGTVYLNPEKLASQPQYAALAFLLHETRHAYQLQLAMRPNQTQANPVFSRSYKASFTAQKQIKGMGFSDFLTLSNEYEAFLFGNYMIGRITHWQVDMIGMGTYASQFDSQGKLKMDLAKLATTESDLSLLEQYNQLAKAQFDARRASK
;
A
#
# COMPACT_ATOMS: atom_id res chain seq x y z
N MET A 1 -37.00 -6.69 91.94
CA MET A 1 -35.77 -7.49 92.09
C MET A 1 -34.65 -6.74 91.38
N LYS A 2 -33.66 -6.26 92.14
CA LYS A 2 -32.48 -5.51 91.65
C LYS A 2 -31.49 -6.46 90.97
N MET A 3 -30.56 -5.87 90.21
CA MET A 3 -29.36 -6.42 89.52
C MET A 3 -29.53 -6.47 87.99
N ILE A 4 -28.61 -6.07 87.11
CA ILE A 4 -27.19 -5.67 87.16
C ILE A 4 -26.90 -4.95 85.81
N SER A 5 -26.00 -3.95 85.80
CA SER A 5 -25.41 -3.33 84.59
C SER A 5 -24.33 -4.26 83.98
N PRO A 6 -23.99 -4.25 82.67
CA PRO A 6 -22.96 -3.31 82.24
C PRO A 6 -23.00 -2.84 80.77
N LYS A 7 -22.33 -1.70 80.57
CA LYS A 7 -21.94 -1.03 79.32
C LYS A 7 -21.10 -1.92 78.37
N LYS A 8 -21.35 -1.80 77.06
CA LYS A 8 -20.40 -2.00 75.93
C LYS A 8 -20.80 -0.94 74.89
N GLY A 9 -19.98 0.02 74.45
CA GLY A 9 -18.62 -0.13 73.93
C GLY A 9 -18.69 -0.30 72.41
N PHE A 10 -19.18 0.70 71.67
CA PHE A 10 -19.18 0.69 70.19
C PHE A 10 -17.83 1.18 69.67
N THR A 11 -16.92 0.24 69.39
CA THR A 11 -15.71 0.49 68.61
C THR A 11 -16.08 0.37 67.13
N LYS A 12 -16.07 1.49 66.39
CA LYS A 12 -16.20 1.49 64.94
C LYS A 12 -14.91 0.92 64.34
N ILE A 13 -14.97 -0.31 63.83
CA ILE A 13 -13.91 -0.86 62.97
C ILE A 13 -14.15 -0.27 61.58
N ALA A 14 -13.32 0.71 61.19
CA ALA A 14 -13.23 1.18 59.82
C ALA A 14 -12.49 0.11 59.01
N LEU A 15 -13.23 -0.65 58.20
CA LEU A 15 -12.67 -1.57 57.22
C LEU A 15 -12.14 -0.74 56.05
N ALA A 16 -10.83 -0.45 56.05
CA ALA A 16 -10.16 0.14 54.90
C ALA A 16 -10.05 -0.93 53.80
N LEU A 17 -10.97 -0.88 52.84
CA LEU A 17 -10.84 -1.56 51.55
C LEU A 17 -9.69 -0.87 50.79
N ALA A 18 -8.52 -1.49 50.82
CA ALA A 18 -7.43 -1.16 49.91
C ALA A 18 -7.87 -1.54 48.49
N LEU A 19 -8.33 -0.55 47.72
CA LEU A 19 -8.43 -0.70 46.27
C LEU A 19 -7.01 -0.91 45.72
N PRO A 20 -6.77 -1.96 44.91
CA PRO A 20 -5.59 -2.00 44.08
C PRO A 20 -5.72 -0.86 43.08
N VAL A 21 -4.91 0.18 43.25
CA VAL A 21 -4.60 1.12 42.19
C VAL A 21 -3.88 0.31 41.12
N PHE A 22 -4.64 -0.19 40.15
CA PHE A 22 -4.09 -0.60 38.88
C PHE A 22 -3.49 0.66 38.27
N ALA A 23 -2.18 0.84 38.48
CA ALA A 23 -1.39 1.74 37.67
C ALA A 23 -1.56 1.28 36.23
N SER A 24 -2.45 1.95 35.52
CA SER A 24 -2.57 1.90 34.08
C SER A 24 -1.24 2.39 33.54
N LEU A 25 -0.33 1.44 33.31
CA LEU A 25 0.79 1.58 32.39
C LEU A 25 0.17 2.08 31.09
N SER A 26 0.22 3.39 30.91
CA SER A 26 -0.06 4.01 29.63
C SER A 26 0.99 3.46 28.70
N LEU A 27 0.60 2.47 27.91
CA LEU A 27 1.38 1.95 26.80
C LEU A 27 1.63 3.15 25.90
N THR A 28 2.83 3.72 26.00
CA THR A 28 3.35 4.66 25.03
C THR A 28 3.42 3.89 23.72
N VAL A 29 2.40 4.06 22.86
CA VAL A 29 2.40 3.56 21.49
C VAL A 29 3.62 4.18 20.82
N ASN A 30 4.65 3.35 20.58
CA ASN A 30 5.91 3.83 20.05
C ASN A 30 5.67 4.26 18.60
N ALA A 31 6.32 5.33 18.15
CA ALA A 31 6.24 5.75 16.75
C ALA A 31 6.70 4.63 15.76
N ASN A 32 7.49 3.68 16.24
CA ASN A 32 7.90 2.47 15.53
C ASN A 32 6.74 1.51 15.23
N ASP A 33 5.68 1.51 16.05
CA ASP A 33 4.52 0.60 15.92
C ASP A 33 3.72 0.88 14.64
N LYS A 34 3.84 2.10 14.08
CA LYS A 34 3.17 2.48 12.83
C LYS A 34 3.96 2.12 11.58
N PHE A 35 5.20 1.63 11.68
CA PHE A 35 5.93 1.18 10.51
C PHE A 35 5.52 -0.24 10.12
N TYR A 36 5.62 -1.17 11.06
CA TYR A 36 5.41 -2.61 10.86
C TYR A 36 3.94 -2.99 10.64
N ALA A 37 3.72 -4.16 10.05
CA ALA A 37 2.38 -4.71 9.85
C ALA A 37 1.79 -5.13 11.20
N ASN A 38 0.56 -4.71 11.49
CA ASN A 38 -0.09 -4.95 12.76
C ASN A 38 -1.10 -6.10 12.64
N PRO A 39 -0.92 -7.22 13.37
CA PRO A 39 -1.84 -8.35 13.32
C PRO A 39 -3.29 -7.96 13.62
N SER A 40 -3.52 -7.12 14.63
CA SER A 40 -4.87 -6.71 15.05
C SER A 40 -5.58 -5.84 14.02
N ILE A 41 -4.83 -5.08 13.21
CA ILE A 41 -5.38 -4.28 12.11
C ILE A 41 -5.75 -5.20 10.95
N GLN A 42 -4.81 -6.06 10.52
CA GLN A 42 -5.04 -6.90 9.34
C GLN A 42 -6.14 -7.96 9.56
N GLN A 43 -6.30 -8.45 10.79
CA GLN A 43 -7.37 -9.39 11.14
C GLN A 43 -8.78 -8.80 11.05
N GLN A 44 -8.93 -7.46 10.96
CA GLN A 44 -10.25 -6.84 10.75
C GLN A 44 -10.79 -7.12 9.33
N ALA A 45 -9.91 -7.39 8.36
CA ALA A 45 -10.29 -7.74 7.00
C ALA A 45 -9.23 -8.65 6.35
N PRO A 46 -9.07 -9.92 6.76
CA PRO A 46 -7.94 -10.74 6.34
C PRO A 46 -7.89 -11.00 4.82
N GLN A 47 -9.01 -10.91 4.12
CA GLN A 47 -9.06 -10.99 2.64
C GLN A 47 -8.51 -9.74 1.93
N ALA A 48 -8.27 -8.64 2.66
CA ALA A 48 -7.77 -7.39 2.09
C ALA A 48 -6.24 -7.29 2.07
N PHE A 49 -5.53 -8.09 2.88
CA PHE A 49 -4.09 -7.93 3.11
C PHE A 49 -3.29 -9.13 2.59
N VAL A 50 -2.20 -8.86 1.88
CA VAL A 50 -1.38 -9.91 1.25
C VAL A 50 -0.63 -10.78 2.26
N LEU A 51 -0.41 -10.29 3.48
CA LEU A 51 0.30 -11.05 4.53
C LEU A 51 -0.59 -12.08 5.25
N GLN A 52 -1.89 -12.12 4.93
CA GLN A 52 -2.86 -13.00 5.56
C GLN A 52 -3.10 -14.25 4.71
N GLN A 53 -3.34 -15.38 5.39
CA GLN A 53 -3.52 -16.69 4.73
C GLN A 53 -4.56 -16.69 3.59
N PRO A 54 -5.73 -16.01 3.70
CA PRO A 54 -6.71 -15.98 2.61
C PRO A 54 -6.21 -15.38 1.28
N ASN A 55 -5.11 -14.62 1.30
CA ASN A 55 -4.49 -14.01 0.11
C ASN A 55 -3.30 -14.79 -0.45
N GLN A 56 -2.98 -15.99 0.04
CA GLN A 56 -1.86 -16.78 -0.50
C GLN A 56 -2.01 -17.09 -2.00
N GLN A 57 -3.22 -17.44 -2.45
CA GLN A 57 -3.46 -17.66 -3.88
C GLN A 57 -3.33 -16.37 -4.69
N PHE A 58 -3.70 -15.22 -4.13
CA PHE A 58 -3.47 -13.93 -4.76
C PHE A 58 -1.97 -13.69 -4.92
N LEU A 59 -1.18 -13.85 -3.85
CA LEU A 59 0.28 -13.70 -3.89
C LEU A 59 0.93 -14.59 -4.96
N ALA A 60 0.57 -15.87 -5.01
CA ALA A 60 1.13 -16.83 -5.96
C ALA A 60 0.90 -16.45 -7.44
N LEU A 61 -0.18 -15.72 -7.73
CA LEU A 61 -0.54 -15.31 -9.08
C LEU A 61 -0.11 -13.88 -9.42
N THR A 62 0.07 -13.04 -8.41
CA THR A 62 0.21 -11.58 -8.58
C THR A 62 1.44 -11.23 -9.39
N GLN A 63 2.62 -11.71 -8.98
CA GLN A 63 3.87 -11.31 -9.63
C GLN A 63 3.88 -11.62 -11.13
N THR A 64 3.51 -12.83 -11.53
CA THR A 64 3.45 -13.23 -12.94
C THR A 64 2.50 -12.34 -13.74
N LYS A 65 1.30 -12.06 -13.20
CA LYS A 65 0.34 -11.20 -13.88
C LYS A 65 0.81 -9.75 -13.96
N THR A 66 1.34 -9.21 -12.86
CA THR A 66 1.86 -7.83 -12.80
C THR A 66 2.98 -7.62 -13.81
N ILE A 67 3.92 -8.56 -13.88
CA ILE A 67 5.03 -8.52 -14.85
C ILE A 67 4.50 -8.60 -16.29
N ALA A 68 3.58 -9.53 -16.57
CA ALA A 68 3.01 -9.66 -17.91
C ALA A 68 2.28 -8.38 -18.37
N ASP A 69 1.50 -7.76 -17.47
CA ASP A 69 0.82 -6.50 -17.77
C ASP A 69 1.83 -5.36 -17.97
N ALA A 70 2.89 -5.30 -17.15
CA ALA A 70 3.94 -4.30 -17.26
C ALA A 70 4.74 -4.45 -18.56
N ASP A 71 5.10 -5.68 -18.94
CA ASP A 71 5.80 -5.96 -20.21
C ASP A 71 4.96 -5.56 -21.42
N LYS A 72 3.63 -5.75 -21.35
CA LYS A 72 2.71 -5.27 -22.37
C LYS A 72 2.75 -3.74 -22.49
N LEU A 73 2.75 -3.01 -21.36
CA LEU A 73 2.87 -1.55 -21.37
C LEU A 73 4.24 -1.11 -21.90
N LEU A 74 5.34 -1.71 -21.45
CA LEU A 74 6.69 -1.41 -21.94
C LEU A 74 6.78 -1.57 -23.46
N ALA A 75 6.15 -2.59 -24.03
CA ALA A 75 6.10 -2.79 -25.47
C ALA A 75 5.35 -1.67 -26.21
N LEU A 76 4.28 -1.12 -25.63
CA LEU A 76 3.55 0.03 -26.18
C LEU A 76 4.37 1.33 -26.06
N LEU A 77 5.00 1.55 -24.90
CA LEU A 77 5.87 2.71 -24.69
C LEU A 77 7.05 2.73 -25.67
N ALA A 78 7.61 1.56 -25.98
CA ALA A 78 8.70 1.43 -26.94
C ALA A 78 8.28 1.70 -28.40
N GLN A 79 6.99 1.51 -28.73
CA GLN A 79 6.45 1.77 -30.08
C GLN A 79 6.15 3.26 -30.30
N ASP A 80 5.83 4.00 -29.24
CA ASP A 80 5.66 5.44 -29.32
C ASP A 80 7.02 6.14 -29.32
N LYS A 81 7.41 6.71 -30.47
CA LYS A 81 8.72 7.35 -30.65
C LYS A 81 8.95 8.52 -29.69
N THR A 82 7.91 9.30 -29.42
CA THR A 82 7.99 10.48 -28.55
C THR A 82 8.25 10.05 -27.12
N VAL A 83 7.42 9.13 -26.62
CA VAL A 83 7.54 8.59 -25.26
C VAL A 83 8.84 7.82 -25.08
N SER A 84 9.19 6.93 -26.01
CA SER A 84 10.43 6.13 -25.95
C SER A 84 11.68 7.02 -25.89
N THR A 85 11.76 8.05 -26.72
CA THR A 85 12.88 9.02 -26.69
C THR A 85 12.92 9.80 -25.38
N ALA A 86 11.76 10.20 -24.86
CA ALA A 86 11.68 10.93 -23.61
C ALA A 86 12.08 10.06 -22.40
N LEU A 87 11.69 8.78 -22.37
CA LEU A 87 12.05 7.86 -21.29
C LEU A 87 13.57 7.63 -21.20
N GLN A 88 14.28 7.64 -22.33
CA GLN A 88 15.75 7.56 -22.36
C GLN A 88 16.45 8.78 -21.76
N ASN A 89 15.78 9.93 -21.73
CA ASN A 89 16.32 11.20 -21.24
C ASN A 89 15.50 11.75 -20.05
N TRP A 90 14.69 10.89 -19.41
CA TRP A 90 13.70 11.31 -18.41
C TRP A 90 14.33 12.06 -17.24
N ASP A 91 15.55 11.66 -16.88
CA ASP A 91 16.35 12.24 -15.81
C ASP A 91 16.70 13.72 -16.06
N THR A 92 16.69 14.17 -17.31
CA THR A 92 16.98 15.55 -17.71
C THR A 92 15.74 16.44 -17.85
N LEU A 93 14.54 15.86 -17.85
CA LEU A 93 13.30 16.59 -18.09
C LEU A 93 12.81 17.32 -16.85
N SER A 94 12.54 18.63 -16.95
CA SER A 94 11.79 19.34 -15.92
C SER A 94 10.38 18.75 -15.77
N LEU A 95 9.76 18.95 -14.60
CA LEU A 95 8.40 18.46 -14.37
C LEU A 95 7.39 19.04 -15.37
N GLU A 96 7.56 20.30 -15.79
CA GLU A 96 6.75 20.92 -16.83
C GLU A 96 6.84 20.15 -18.16
N GLN A 97 8.05 19.73 -18.55
CA GLN A 97 8.27 18.90 -19.74
C GLN A 97 7.74 17.46 -19.57
N GLN A 98 7.75 16.93 -18.34
CA GLN A 98 7.19 15.61 -18.05
C GLN A 98 5.67 15.59 -18.19
N ILE A 99 4.94 16.67 -17.87
CA ILE A 99 3.47 16.65 -17.83
C ILE A 99 2.80 16.19 -19.14
N PRO A 100 3.14 16.72 -20.32
CA PRO A 100 2.61 16.22 -21.59
C PRO A 100 2.90 14.72 -21.81
N LEU A 101 4.09 14.26 -21.44
CA LEU A 101 4.49 12.86 -21.57
C LEU A 101 3.73 11.96 -20.60
N LEU A 102 3.53 12.40 -19.35
CA LEU A 102 2.72 11.70 -18.36
C LEU A 102 1.29 11.48 -18.88
N ARG A 103 0.70 12.45 -19.59
CA ARG A 103 -0.63 12.28 -20.21
C ARG A 103 -0.61 11.22 -21.32
N GLN A 104 0.40 11.21 -22.18
CA GLN A 104 0.54 10.19 -23.21
C GLN A 104 0.77 8.79 -22.62
N ILE A 105 1.63 8.68 -21.60
CA ILE A 105 1.90 7.43 -20.89
C ILE A 105 0.62 6.91 -20.22
N PHE A 106 -0.18 7.78 -19.61
CA PHE A 106 -1.47 7.43 -19.04
C PHE A 106 -2.43 6.82 -20.08
N GLU A 107 -2.51 7.42 -21.27
CA GLU A 107 -3.35 6.91 -22.36
C GLU A 107 -2.88 5.52 -22.82
N LEU A 108 -1.57 5.34 -22.98
CA LEU A 108 -0.96 4.05 -23.35
C LEU A 108 -1.18 2.99 -22.26
N GLU A 109 -1.09 3.37 -20.99
CA GLU A 109 -1.36 2.49 -19.85
C GLU A 109 -2.82 2.03 -19.82
N VAL A 110 -3.77 2.96 -19.94
CA VAL A 110 -5.20 2.65 -20.02
C VAL A 110 -5.50 1.72 -21.21
N ALA A 111 -4.91 1.99 -22.38
CA ALA A 111 -5.03 1.14 -23.55
C ALA A 111 -4.43 -0.26 -23.33
N SER A 112 -3.28 -0.34 -22.64
CA SER A 112 -2.62 -1.61 -22.32
C SER A 112 -3.51 -2.52 -21.48
N PHE A 113 -4.28 -1.95 -20.55
CA PHE A 113 -5.19 -2.69 -19.69
C PHE A 113 -6.54 -2.99 -20.32
N GLY A 114 -6.91 -2.28 -21.40
CA GLY A 114 -8.21 -2.41 -22.05
C GLY A 114 -9.37 -1.99 -21.13
N ILE A 115 -9.14 -0.99 -20.27
CA ILE A 115 -10.16 -0.50 -19.33
C ILE A 115 -10.85 0.76 -19.84
N LYS A 116 -11.99 1.09 -19.23
CA LYS A 116 -12.56 2.42 -19.40
C LYS A 116 -11.63 3.43 -18.74
N PRO A 117 -11.23 4.52 -19.42
CA PRO A 117 -10.33 5.50 -18.85
C PRO A 117 -10.87 6.07 -17.52
N PRO A 118 -10.05 6.13 -16.45
CA PRO A 118 -10.34 7.01 -15.33
C PRO A 118 -10.17 8.47 -15.77
N LYS A 119 -10.61 9.42 -14.93
CA LYS A 119 -10.26 10.82 -15.14
C LYS A 119 -8.82 11.06 -14.69
N LEU A 120 -8.02 11.79 -15.48
CA LEU A 120 -6.68 12.25 -15.07
C LEU A 120 -6.71 13.75 -14.77
N VAL A 121 -6.24 14.11 -13.58
CA VAL A 121 -6.11 15.50 -13.12
C VAL A 121 -4.67 15.75 -12.71
N ILE A 122 -4.02 16.70 -13.37
CA ILE A 122 -2.66 17.14 -13.05
C ILE A 122 -2.72 18.64 -12.80
N ASP A 123 -2.84 19.04 -11.53
CA ASP A 123 -2.92 20.43 -11.08
C ASP A 123 -2.50 20.56 -9.60
N ASN A 124 -2.35 21.80 -9.11
CA ASN A 124 -1.89 22.06 -7.73
C ASN A 124 -3.03 22.30 -6.72
N HIS A 125 -4.29 22.38 -7.15
CA HIS A 125 -5.39 22.93 -6.35
C HIS A 125 -6.52 21.95 -6.05
N SER A 126 -6.69 20.89 -6.85
CA SER A 126 -7.76 19.90 -6.67
C SER A 126 -7.60 19.11 -5.36
N TYR A 127 -6.36 18.87 -4.91
CA TYR A 127 -6.04 18.14 -3.66
C TYR A 127 -4.79 18.72 -2.96
N PRO A 128 -4.89 19.87 -2.29
CA PRO A 128 -3.71 20.59 -1.76
C PRO A 128 -3.00 19.84 -0.62
N GLY A 129 -3.66 18.88 0.02
CA GLY A 129 -3.09 18.07 1.11
C GLY A 129 -2.36 16.80 0.64
N LYS A 130 -2.46 16.42 -0.64
CA LYS A 130 -1.93 15.16 -1.16
C LYS A 130 -1.00 15.40 -2.34
N MET A 131 0.07 14.59 -2.44
CA MET A 131 1.00 14.63 -3.56
C MET A 131 0.44 13.89 -4.78
N VAL A 132 -0.09 12.71 -4.54
CA VAL A 132 -0.80 11.89 -5.51
C VAL A 132 -1.96 11.20 -4.80
N TYR A 133 -3.00 10.85 -5.55
CA TYR A 133 -4.18 10.20 -5.00
C TYR A 133 -5.05 9.58 -6.09
N PHE A 134 -5.51 8.36 -5.89
CA PHE A 134 -6.63 7.78 -6.62
C PHE A 134 -7.93 7.94 -5.83
N ASP A 135 -8.87 8.73 -6.36
CA ASP A 135 -10.22 8.86 -5.79
C ASP A 135 -11.17 7.86 -6.44
N PHE A 136 -11.98 7.19 -5.61
CA PHE A 136 -12.85 6.12 -6.08
C PHE A 136 -14.10 5.93 -5.22
N LYS A 137 -15.09 5.28 -5.81
CA LYS A 137 -16.34 4.81 -5.22
C LYS A 137 -16.48 3.32 -5.52
N LEU A 138 -17.01 2.57 -4.54
CA LEU A 138 -17.19 1.12 -4.66
C LEU A 138 -18.49 0.82 -5.42
N THR A 139 -18.50 1.14 -6.71
CA THR A 139 -19.62 0.92 -7.62
C THR A 139 -19.09 0.53 -9.00
N ASP A 140 -19.85 -0.27 -9.73
CA ASP A 140 -19.58 -0.71 -11.10
C ASP A 140 -19.56 0.44 -12.12
N ARG A 141 -20.12 1.60 -11.80
CA ARG A 141 -20.15 2.79 -12.66
C ARG A 141 -18.91 3.66 -12.55
N ASP A 142 -18.12 3.50 -11.50
CA ASP A 142 -16.94 4.34 -11.29
C ASP A 142 -15.71 3.75 -11.96
N ASN A 143 -14.93 4.61 -12.62
CA ASN A 143 -13.60 4.27 -13.13
C ASN A 143 -12.50 4.91 -12.27
N GLY A 144 -12.87 5.83 -11.37
CA GLY A 144 -11.98 6.58 -10.50
C GLY A 144 -11.38 7.82 -11.16
N THR A 145 -10.63 8.57 -10.34
CA THR A 145 -9.87 9.75 -10.77
C THR A 145 -8.45 9.66 -10.23
N VAL A 146 -7.47 9.80 -11.13
CA VAL A 146 -6.05 9.88 -10.82
C VAL A 146 -5.67 11.35 -10.66
N TYR A 147 -5.10 11.70 -9.51
CA TYR A 147 -4.59 13.04 -9.21
C TYR A 147 -3.08 13.02 -9.05
N LEU A 148 -2.39 13.92 -9.75
CA LEU A 148 -0.99 14.27 -9.51
C LEU A 148 -0.90 15.75 -9.17
N ASN A 149 -0.15 16.10 -8.13
CA ASN A 149 0.13 17.48 -7.73
C ASN A 149 1.55 17.89 -8.15
N PRO A 150 1.73 18.64 -9.27
CA PRO A 150 3.04 19.03 -9.75
C PRO A 150 3.90 19.77 -8.72
N GLU A 151 3.32 20.71 -7.97
CA GLU A 151 4.08 21.49 -6.98
C GLU A 151 4.74 20.60 -5.93
N LYS A 152 4.00 19.60 -5.41
CA LYS A 152 4.56 18.65 -4.44
C LYS A 152 5.54 17.68 -5.08
N LEU A 153 5.26 17.22 -6.30
CA LEU A 153 6.10 16.29 -7.05
C LEU A 153 7.45 16.92 -7.45
N ALA A 154 7.53 18.24 -7.63
CA ALA A 154 8.77 18.94 -7.96
C ALA A 154 9.88 18.78 -6.91
N SER A 155 9.50 18.44 -5.67
CA SER A 155 10.45 18.17 -4.56
C SER A 155 10.89 16.70 -4.46
N GLN A 156 10.36 15.83 -5.31
CA GLN A 156 10.59 14.39 -5.24
C GLN A 156 11.73 13.95 -6.17
N PRO A 157 12.28 12.74 -5.98
CA PRO A 157 13.19 12.15 -6.95
C PRO A 157 12.62 12.16 -8.37
N GLN A 158 13.50 12.30 -9.34
CA GLN A 158 13.18 12.60 -10.74
C GLN A 158 12.16 11.65 -11.41
N TYR A 159 12.16 10.36 -11.04
CA TYR A 159 11.23 9.35 -11.56
C TYR A 159 9.92 9.23 -10.76
N ALA A 160 9.75 9.97 -9.66
CA ALA A 160 8.61 9.82 -8.76
C ALA A 160 7.27 10.13 -9.45
N ALA A 161 7.21 11.18 -10.27
CA ALA A 161 5.98 11.55 -10.98
C ALA A 161 5.50 10.42 -11.92
N LEU A 162 6.43 9.80 -12.65
CA LEU A 162 6.14 8.64 -13.50
C LEU A 162 5.72 7.42 -12.67
N ALA A 163 6.47 7.11 -11.61
CA ALA A 163 6.20 5.97 -10.75
C ALA A 163 4.81 6.06 -10.10
N PHE A 164 4.44 7.24 -9.61
CA PHE A 164 3.12 7.47 -9.05
C PHE A 164 2.01 7.48 -10.10
N LEU A 165 2.23 8.03 -11.30
CA LEU A 165 1.22 7.93 -12.37
C LEU A 165 0.85 6.47 -12.65
N LEU A 166 1.87 5.63 -12.83
CA LEU A 166 1.71 4.20 -13.09
C LEU A 166 0.99 3.51 -11.93
N HIS A 167 1.38 3.81 -10.70
CA HIS A 167 0.73 3.29 -9.50
C HIS A 167 -0.75 3.69 -9.39
N GLU A 168 -1.07 4.98 -9.50
CA GLU A 168 -2.44 5.47 -9.33
C GLU A 168 -3.35 5.02 -10.48
N THR A 169 -2.82 4.93 -11.70
CA THR A 169 -3.57 4.39 -12.86
C THR A 169 -3.82 2.90 -12.71
N ARG A 170 -2.88 2.15 -12.12
CA ARG A 170 -3.06 0.74 -11.79
C ARG A 170 -4.25 0.52 -10.85
N HIS A 171 -4.53 1.44 -9.92
CA HIS A 171 -5.74 1.34 -9.09
C HIS A 171 -7.04 1.41 -9.90
N ALA A 172 -7.10 2.17 -10.99
CA ALA A 172 -8.28 2.20 -11.86
C ALA A 172 -8.53 0.84 -12.53
N TYR A 173 -7.46 0.15 -12.94
CA TYR A 173 -7.54 -1.21 -13.45
C TYR A 173 -8.08 -2.18 -12.40
N GLN A 174 -7.48 -2.17 -11.20
CA GLN A 174 -7.87 -3.03 -10.09
C GLN A 174 -9.32 -2.78 -9.66
N LEU A 175 -9.77 -1.51 -9.61
CA LEU A 175 -11.15 -1.15 -9.26
C LEU A 175 -12.14 -1.75 -10.25
N GLN A 176 -11.85 -1.66 -11.54
CA GLN A 176 -12.73 -2.22 -12.57
C GLN A 176 -12.78 -3.75 -12.50
N LEU A 177 -11.66 -4.43 -12.22
CA LEU A 177 -11.66 -5.87 -11.94
C LEU A 177 -12.48 -6.22 -10.69
N ALA A 178 -12.39 -5.41 -9.64
CA ALA A 178 -13.09 -5.62 -8.38
C ALA A 178 -14.61 -5.47 -8.52
N MET A 179 -15.05 -4.47 -9.30
CA MET A 179 -16.47 -4.09 -9.41
C MET A 179 -17.20 -4.77 -10.58
N ARG A 180 -16.47 -5.29 -11.57
CA ARG A 180 -17.06 -5.91 -12.78
C ARG A 180 -16.53 -7.33 -13.00
N PRO A 181 -16.65 -8.25 -12.02
CA PRO A 181 -16.10 -9.60 -12.11
C PRO A 181 -16.62 -10.42 -13.29
N ASN A 182 -17.83 -10.10 -13.77
CA ASN A 182 -18.51 -10.86 -14.83
C ASN A 182 -18.28 -10.28 -16.25
N GLN A 183 -17.62 -9.13 -16.39
CA GLN A 183 -17.47 -8.45 -17.70
C GLN A 183 -16.13 -8.72 -18.39
N THR A 184 -15.24 -9.50 -17.77
CA THR A 184 -13.93 -9.84 -18.35
C THR A 184 -13.53 -11.24 -17.87
N GLN A 185 -12.51 -11.83 -18.49
CA GLN A 185 -11.78 -13.01 -18.00
C GLN A 185 -11.04 -12.71 -16.67
N ALA A 186 -11.62 -11.88 -15.80
CA ALA A 186 -11.09 -11.52 -14.51
C ALA A 186 -11.01 -12.78 -13.67
N ASN A 187 -9.77 -13.21 -13.38
CA ASN A 187 -9.57 -14.31 -12.47
C ASN A 187 -10.21 -13.94 -11.10
N PRO A 188 -11.14 -14.77 -10.58
CA PRO A 188 -11.91 -14.46 -9.37
C PRO A 188 -11.05 -14.12 -8.15
N VAL A 189 -9.83 -14.64 -8.10
CA VAL A 189 -8.86 -14.36 -7.03
C VAL A 189 -8.52 -12.87 -6.99
N PHE A 190 -8.23 -12.24 -8.13
CA PHE A 190 -7.91 -10.81 -8.19
C PHE A 190 -9.12 -9.95 -7.83
N SER A 191 -10.28 -10.25 -8.42
CA SER A 191 -11.51 -9.48 -8.18
C SER A 191 -11.88 -9.45 -6.70
N ARG A 192 -11.87 -10.61 -6.03
CA ARG A 192 -12.15 -10.73 -4.59
C ARG A 192 -11.16 -9.93 -3.75
N SER A 193 -9.87 -10.08 -4.02
CA SER A 193 -8.79 -9.48 -3.21
C SER A 193 -8.76 -7.95 -3.39
N TYR A 194 -8.95 -7.45 -4.61
CA TYR A 194 -9.07 -6.01 -4.86
C TYR A 194 -10.33 -5.42 -4.24
N LYS A 195 -11.48 -6.10 -4.34
CA LYS A 195 -12.71 -5.64 -3.69
C LYS A 195 -12.56 -5.55 -2.17
N ALA A 196 -11.96 -6.57 -1.55
CA ALA A 196 -11.71 -6.58 -0.12
C ALA A 196 -10.75 -5.46 0.30
N SER A 197 -9.67 -5.24 -0.43
CA SER A 197 -8.68 -4.21 -0.14
C SER A 197 -9.20 -2.78 -0.29
N PHE A 198 -9.90 -2.45 -1.39
CA PHE A 198 -10.55 -1.14 -1.51
C PHE A 198 -11.64 -0.91 -0.44
N THR A 199 -12.32 -1.97 0.01
CA THR A 199 -13.30 -1.89 1.11
C THR A 199 -12.59 -1.58 2.43
N ALA A 200 -11.53 -2.33 2.75
CA ALA A 200 -10.71 -2.12 3.93
C ALA A 200 -10.08 -0.72 3.97
N GLN A 201 -9.57 -0.23 2.84
CA GLN A 201 -8.99 1.11 2.71
C GLN A 201 -9.96 2.23 3.13
N LYS A 202 -11.26 2.06 2.91
CA LYS A 202 -12.29 3.01 3.34
C LYS A 202 -12.70 2.85 4.81
N GLN A 203 -12.80 1.61 5.27
CA GLN A 203 -13.41 1.26 6.55
C GLN A 203 -12.43 1.25 7.71
N ILE A 204 -11.24 0.67 7.53
CA ILE A 204 -10.27 0.48 8.60
C ILE A 204 -9.57 1.81 8.90
N LYS A 205 -9.50 2.17 10.17
CA LYS A 205 -8.80 3.36 10.67
C LYS A 205 -7.54 2.95 11.41
N GLY A 206 -6.56 3.86 11.45
CA GLY A 206 -5.32 3.64 12.20
C GLY A 206 -4.31 2.71 11.53
N MET A 207 -4.49 2.37 10.25
CA MET A 207 -3.48 1.62 9.48
C MET A 207 -2.12 2.33 9.54
N GLY A 208 -1.07 1.57 9.85
CA GLY A 208 0.31 2.01 9.72
C GLY A 208 0.80 1.95 8.27
N PHE A 209 2.10 2.21 8.08
CA PHE A 209 2.80 2.16 6.81
C PHE A 209 2.69 0.78 6.15
N SER A 210 3.16 -0.28 6.81
CA SER A 210 3.09 -1.63 6.25
C SER A 210 1.66 -2.15 6.17
N ASP A 211 0.75 -1.77 7.07
CA ASP A 211 -0.67 -2.17 6.93
C ASP A 211 -1.25 -1.64 5.62
N PHE A 212 -1.10 -0.34 5.37
CA PHE A 212 -1.60 0.29 4.14
C PHE A 212 -0.93 -0.34 2.90
N LEU A 213 0.40 -0.43 2.90
CA LEU A 213 1.16 -0.89 1.74
C LEU A 213 1.11 -2.40 1.50
N THR A 214 0.50 -3.17 2.41
CA THR A 214 0.21 -4.59 2.23
C THR A 214 -1.26 -4.89 2.01
N LEU A 215 -2.11 -3.87 1.83
CA LEU A 215 -3.39 -4.06 1.15
C LEU A 215 -3.15 -4.61 -0.27
N SER A 216 -3.95 -5.56 -0.73
CA SER A 216 -3.73 -6.25 -2.01
C SER A 216 -3.70 -5.30 -3.21
N ASN A 217 -4.51 -4.23 -3.22
CA ASN A 217 -4.48 -3.19 -4.26
C ASN A 217 -3.19 -2.35 -4.21
N GLU A 218 -2.79 -1.90 -3.01
CA GLU A 218 -1.58 -1.08 -2.80
C GLU A 218 -0.31 -1.88 -3.13
N TYR A 219 -0.18 -3.09 -2.56
CA TYR A 219 0.96 -3.98 -2.79
C TYR A 219 1.21 -4.19 -4.28
N GLU A 220 0.16 -4.55 -5.03
CA GLU A 220 0.28 -4.84 -6.45
C GLU A 220 0.52 -3.59 -7.29
N ALA A 221 -0.10 -2.45 -6.94
CA ALA A 221 0.13 -1.19 -7.64
C ALA A 221 1.56 -0.68 -7.46
N PHE A 222 2.13 -0.79 -6.25
CA PHE A 222 3.55 -0.50 -6.03
C PHE A 222 4.45 -1.49 -6.75
N LEU A 223 4.13 -2.79 -6.75
CA LEU A 223 4.89 -3.80 -7.48
C LEU A 223 4.95 -3.47 -8.98
N PHE A 224 3.81 -3.11 -9.56
CA PHE A 224 3.70 -2.69 -10.96
C PHE A 224 4.56 -1.46 -11.26
N GLY A 225 4.36 -0.36 -10.50
CA GLY A 225 5.11 0.88 -10.71
C GLY A 225 6.61 0.70 -10.53
N ASN A 226 7.04 -0.01 -9.49
CA ASN A 226 8.47 -0.25 -9.23
C ASN A 226 9.11 -1.15 -10.30
N TYR A 227 8.40 -2.17 -10.80
CA TYR A 227 8.89 -3.00 -11.90
C TYR A 227 9.05 -2.17 -13.18
N MET A 228 8.05 -1.35 -13.52
CA MET A 228 8.09 -0.46 -14.69
C MET A 228 9.29 0.48 -14.64
N ILE A 229 9.49 1.20 -13.54
CA ILE A 229 10.63 2.10 -13.38
C ILE A 229 11.95 1.33 -13.43
N GLY A 230 12.02 0.18 -12.76
CA GLY A 230 13.20 -0.68 -12.81
C GLY A 230 13.56 -1.10 -14.24
N ARG A 231 12.57 -1.47 -15.06
CA ARG A 231 12.78 -1.81 -16.47
C ARG A 231 13.20 -0.62 -17.33
N ILE A 232 12.60 0.55 -17.12
CA ILE A 232 12.93 1.79 -17.84
C ILE A 232 14.35 2.26 -17.51
N THR A 233 14.77 2.11 -16.25
CA THR A 233 16.05 2.60 -15.75
C THR A 233 17.14 1.53 -15.69
N HIS A 234 16.88 0.35 -16.25
CA HIS A 234 17.78 -0.81 -16.17
C HIS A 234 18.25 -1.12 -14.72
N TRP A 235 17.32 -1.00 -13.78
CA TRP A 235 17.48 -1.27 -12.35
C TRP A 235 18.53 -0.39 -11.66
N GLN A 236 18.84 0.77 -12.23
CA GLN A 236 19.86 1.69 -11.69
C GLN A 236 19.28 2.71 -10.69
N VAL A 237 17.96 2.82 -10.58
CA VAL A 237 17.30 3.75 -9.65
C VAL A 237 16.69 3.00 -8.48
N ASP A 238 17.17 3.30 -7.26
CA ASP A 238 16.53 2.82 -6.03
C ASP A 238 15.52 3.83 -5.50
N MET A 239 14.23 3.48 -5.56
CA MET A 239 13.15 4.29 -5.05
C MET A 239 12.70 3.82 -3.66
N ILE A 240 13.57 3.91 -2.66
CA ILE A 240 13.29 3.46 -1.28
C ILE A 240 11.98 4.03 -0.69
N GLY A 241 11.58 5.21 -1.18
CA GLY A 241 10.33 5.90 -0.87
C GLY A 241 9.05 5.18 -1.34
N MET A 242 9.12 4.39 -2.40
CA MET A 242 7.98 3.85 -3.15
C MET A 242 7.58 2.45 -2.65
N GLY A 243 6.70 2.41 -1.66
CA GLY A 243 6.17 1.16 -1.13
C GLY A 243 7.09 0.46 -0.12
N THR A 244 6.90 -0.86 0.03
CA THR A 244 7.69 -1.69 0.95
C THR A 244 8.74 -2.48 0.18
N TYR A 245 9.73 -3.06 0.84
CA TYR A 245 10.66 -4.00 0.19
C TYR A 245 9.97 -5.19 -0.49
N ALA A 246 8.74 -5.53 -0.08
CA ALA A 246 7.95 -6.56 -0.73
C ALA A 246 7.49 -6.19 -2.15
N SER A 247 7.48 -4.91 -2.50
CA SER A 247 7.12 -4.41 -3.83
C SER A 247 8.27 -3.71 -4.55
N GLN A 248 9.49 -3.77 -4.02
CA GLN A 248 10.69 -3.14 -4.60
C GLN A 248 11.66 -4.19 -5.14
N PHE A 249 12.45 -3.77 -6.13
CA PHE A 249 13.45 -4.61 -6.78
C PHE A 249 14.86 -4.11 -6.45
N ASP A 250 15.83 -5.02 -6.40
CA ASP A 250 17.25 -4.71 -6.30
C ASP A 250 17.85 -4.34 -7.67
N SER A 251 19.15 -4.05 -7.70
CA SER A 251 19.88 -3.70 -8.93
C SER A 251 20.01 -4.85 -9.94
N GLN A 252 19.57 -6.05 -9.58
CA GLN A 252 19.54 -7.23 -10.45
C GLN A 252 18.12 -7.51 -10.98
N GLY A 253 17.14 -6.66 -10.63
CA GLY A 253 15.74 -6.86 -10.98
C GLY A 253 15.05 -7.98 -10.19
N LYS A 254 15.56 -8.33 -9.01
CA LYS A 254 14.93 -9.30 -8.10
C LYS A 254 14.19 -8.58 -6.99
N LEU A 255 13.06 -9.14 -6.53
CA LEU A 255 12.35 -8.60 -5.38
C LEU A 255 13.26 -8.57 -4.15
N LYS A 256 13.33 -7.42 -3.47
CA LYS A 256 14.06 -7.28 -2.20
C LYS A 256 13.45 -8.16 -1.11
N MET A 257 12.15 -8.42 -1.20
CA MET A 257 11.43 -9.39 -0.36
C MET A 257 10.34 -10.10 -1.19
N ASP A 258 10.54 -11.39 -1.47
CA ASP A 258 9.58 -12.19 -2.25
C ASP A 258 8.54 -12.83 -1.31
N LEU A 259 7.36 -12.22 -1.21
CA LEU A 259 6.28 -12.71 -0.35
C LEU A 259 5.72 -14.06 -0.80
N ALA A 260 5.68 -14.34 -2.11
CA ALA A 260 5.16 -15.60 -2.60
C ALA A 260 6.09 -16.76 -2.20
N LYS A 261 7.41 -16.54 -2.28
CA LYS A 261 8.42 -17.48 -1.78
C LYS A 261 8.37 -17.63 -0.26
N LEU A 262 8.25 -16.54 0.49
CA LEU A 262 8.14 -16.60 1.95
C LEU A 262 6.88 -17.37 2.39
N ALA A 263 5.76 -17.19 1.69
CA ALA A 263 4.51 -17.86 2.00
C ALA A 263 4.55 -19.39 1.83
N THR A 264 5.50 -19.92 1.06
CA THR A 264 5.69 -21.36 0.82
C THR A 264 6.90 -21.95 1.53
N THR A 265 7.72 -21.12 2.18
CA THR A 265 8.87 -21.58 2.95
C THR A 265 8.42 -22.15 4.29
N GLU A 266 8.88 -23.34 4.65
CA GLU A 266 8.60 -23.95 5.95
C GLU A 266 9.18 -23.08 7.07
N SER A 267 8.33 -22.65 7.99
CA SER A 267 8.68 -21.79 9.13
C SER A 267 7.60 -21.91 10.20
N ASP A 268 8.01 -21.83 11.46
CA ASP A 268 7.09 -21.76 12.61
C ASP A 268 6.42 -20.38 12.74
N LEU A 269 6.89 -19.38 11.98
CA LEU A 269 6.36 -18.02 11.97
C LEU A 269 5.31 -17.85 10.87
N SER A 270 4.27 -17.08 11.17
CA SER A 270 3.33 -16.61 10.15
C SER A 270 4.02 -15.71 9.11
N LEU A 271 3.43 -15.60 7.92
CA LEU A 271 3.95 -14.73 6.85
C LEU A 271 4.09 -13.26 7.32
N LEU A 272 3.15 -12.78 8.15
CA LEU A 272 3.21 -11.44 8.72
C LEU A 272 4.41 -11.26 9.65
N GLU A 273 4.69 -12.24 10.51
CA GLU A 273 5.85 -12.20 11.42
C GLU A 273 7.17 -12.25 10.65
N GLN A 274 7.27 -13.14 9.65
CA GLN A 274 8.42 -13.19 8.75
C GLN A 274 8.62 -11.85 8.01
N TYR A 275 7.55 -11.27 7.48
CA TYR A 275 7.56 -9.95 6.86
C TYR A 275 8.10 -8.88 7.81
N ASN A 276 7.59 -8.82 9.04
CA ASN A 276 8.00 -7.79 10.01
C ASN A 276 9.48 -7.90 10.40
N GLN A 277 10.00 -9.12 10.53
CA GLN A 277 11.43 -9.33 10.77
C GLN A 277 12.29 -8.77 9.65
N LEU A 278 11.92 -9.04 8.39
CA LEU A 278 12.65 -8.57 7.22
C LEU A 278 12.45 -7.07 6.94
N ALA A 279 11.27 -6.52 7.27
CA ALA A 279 10.94 -5.11 7.10
C ALA A 279 11.83 -4.18 7.96
N LYS A 280 12.50 -4.70 8.99
CA LYS A 280 13.46 -3.94 9.79
C LYS A 280 14.58 -3.31 8.95
N ALA A 281 15.07 -4.01 7.94
CA ALA A 281 16.09 -3.46 7.05
C ALA A 281 15.61 -2.20 6.31
N GLN A 282 14.35 -2.21 5.85
CA GLN A 282 13.75 -1.04 5.20
C GLN A 282 13.51 0.09 6.20
N PHE A 283 13.05 -0.23 7.41
CA PHE A 283 12.84 0.76 8.47
C PHE A 283 14.12 1.54 8.74
N ASP A 284 15.23 0.82 8.95
CA ASP A 284 16.53 1.42 9.24
C ASP A 284 17.04 2.26 8.06
N ALA A 285 16.94 1.74 6.84
CA ALA A 285 17.35 2.45 5.63
C ALA A 285 16.54 3.74 5.39
N ARG A 286 15.22 3.72 5.62
CA ARG A 286 14.35 4.91 5.51
C ARG A 286 14.58 5.94 6.60
N ARG A 287 15.10 5.53 7.77
CA ARG A 287 15.51 6.47 8.82
C ARG A 287 16.83 7.14 8.48
N ALA A 288 17.75 6.43 7.82
CA ALA A 288 19.04 6.96 7.41
C ALA A 288 18.94 7.92 6.20
N SER A 289 17.88 7.81 5.40
CA SER A 289 17.64 8.64 4.21
C SER A 289 16.86 9.93 4.46
N LYS A 290 16.56 10.25 5.72
CA LYS A 290 15.86 11.48 6.15
C LYS A 290 16.85 12.42 6.81
#